data_AF-A0A106QD70-F1
#
_entry.id   AF-A0A106QD70-F1
#
_cell.length_a   1.000
_cell.length_b   1.000
_cell.length_c   1.000
_cell.angle_alpha   90.00
_cell.angle_beta   90.00
_cell.angle_gamma   90.00
#
_symmetry.space_group_name_H-M   'P 1'
#
loop_
_entity.id
_entity.type
_entity.pdbx_description
1 polymer ?
#
loop_
_entity_poly.entity_id
_entity_poly.type
_entity_poly.pdbx_seq_one_letter_code
_entity_poly.pdbx_strand_id
1 'polypeptide(L)' 'MGLLARLLHSVYRFQQGDMVNLVRNGHVVLFDGVVVAHTRQGVLVDWPTSGTGWIDPGELVRVVSDTGLARA' A
#
# COMPACT_ATOMS: atom_id res chain seq x y z
N MET A 1 -12.36 -13.12 -19.68
CA MET A 1 -11.61 -11.84 -19.55
C MET A 1 -11.20 -11.51 -18.11
N GLY A 2 -10.78 -12.49 -17.27
CA GLY A 2 -10.74 -12.30 -15.80
C GLY A 2 -9.36 -12.26 -15.11
N LEU A 3 -8.34 -12.93 -15.66
CA LEU A 3 -7.05 -13.05 -14.97
C LEU A 3 -6.09 -11.86 -15.21
N LEU A 4 -6.10 -11.31 -16.43
CA LEU A 4 -5.19 -10.21 -16.80
C LEU A 4 -5.55 -8.88 -16.11
N ALA A 5 -6.83 -8.66 -15.81
CA ALA A 5 -7.27 -7.46 -15.09
C ALA A 5 -6.74 -7.42 -13.66
N ARG A 6 -6.65 -8.56 -12.95
CA ARG A 6 -6.13 -8.60 -11.58
C ARG A 6 -4.64 -8.26 -11.50
N LEU A 7 -3.86 -8.66 -12.50
CA LEU A 7 -2.41 -8.38 -12.56
C LEU A 7 -2.10 -6.91 -12.85
N LEU A 8 -2.95 -6.24 -13.65
CA LEU A 8 -2.77 -4.83 -13.97
C LEU A 8 -3.22 -3.90 -12.84
N HIS A 9 -4.27 -4.24 -12.08
CA HIS A 9 -4.78 -3.36 -11.02
C HIS A 9 -3.92 -3.32 -9.74
N SER A 10 -3.09 -4.34 -9.50
CA SER A 10 -2.37 -4.48 -8.22
C SER A 10 -1.22 -3.47 -8.05
N VAL A 11 -0.57 -3.07 -9.16
CA VAL A 11 0.61 -2.19 -9.14
C VAL A 11 0.22 -0.72 -9.07
N TYR A 12 -0.84 -0.35 -9.80
CA TYR A 12 -1.35 1.03 -9.82
C TYR A 12 -2.17 1.40 -8.59
N ARG A 13 -2.30 0.47 -7.63
CA ARG A 13 -3.08 0.67 -6.40
C ARG A 13 -2.47 1.71 -5.47
N PHE A 14 -1.16 1.87 -5.52
CA PHE A 14 -0.42 2.76 -4.64
C PHE A 14 0.28 3.85 -5.43
N GLN A 15 0.23 5.07 -4.91
CA GLN A 15 0.91 6.24 -5.42
C GLN A 15 1.94 6.70 -4.40
N GLN A 16 3.00 7.37 -4.86
CA GLN A 16 3.95 7.99 -3.97
C GLN A 16 3.24 8.98 -3.04
N GLY A 17 3.53 8.91 -1.74
CA GLY A 17 2.89 9.68 -0.68
C GLY A 17 1.66 9.01 -0.05
N ASP A 18 1.16 7.89 -0.59
CA ASP A 18 0.10 7.14 0.08
C ASP A 18 0.56 6.65 1.46
N MET A 19 -0.27 6.84 2.47
CA MET A 19 -0.11 6.16 3.75
C MET A 19 -0.66 4.73 3.65
N VAL A 20 0.11 3.77 4.16
CA VAL A 20 -0.20 2.34 4.09
C VAL A 20 0.14 1.63 5.40
N ASN A 21 -0.58 0.54 5.66
CA ASN A 21 -0.24 -0.42 6.70
C ASN A 21 0.16 -1.75 6.06
N LEU A 22 1.07 -2.46 6.72
CA LEU A 22 1.47 -3.82 6.34
C LEU A 22 0.57 -4.82 7.06
N VAL A 23 -0.09 -5.69 6.30
CA VAL A 23 -0.98 -6.74 6.80
C VAL A 23 -0.41 -8.10 6.43
N ARG A 24 -0.21 -8.95 7.44
CA ARG A 24 0.21 -10.34 7.28
C ARG A 24 -0.75 -11.25 8.03
N ASN A 25 -1.18 -12.31 7.36
CA ASN A 25 -2.12 -13.29 7.93
C ASN A 25 -3.39 -12.65 8.53
N GLY A 26 -3.88 -11.55 7.93
CA GLY A 26 -5.05 -10.82 8.41
C GLY A 26 -4.81 -9.85 9.57
N HIS A 27 -3.57 -9.70 10.03
CA HIS A 27 -3.20 -8.79 11.11
C HIS A 27 -2.29 -7.66 10.62
N VAL A 28 -2.51 -6.44 11.12
CA VAL A 28 -1.59 -5.34 10.86
C VAL A 28 -0.32 -5.57 11.67
N VAL A 29 0.83 -5.57 11.00
CA VAL A 29 2.15 -5.79 11.61
C VAL A 29 3.01 -4.53 11.61
N LEU A 30 2.82 -3.63 10.64
CA LEU A 30 3.43 -2.29 10.63
C LEU A 30 2.38 -1.24 10.26
N PHE A 31 2.48 -0.09 10.88
CA PHE A 31 1.57 1.04 10.73
C PHE A 31 2.27 2.23 10.09
N ASP A 32 1.47 3.09 9.44
CA ASP A 32 1.84 4.44 9.02
C ASP A 32 3.07 4.50 8.11
N GLY A 33 3.23 3.49 7.25
CA GLY A 33 4.24 3.50 6.20
C GLY A 33 3.86 4.49 5.11
N VAL A 34 4.86 5.13 4.50
CA VAL A 34 4.65 6.03 3.37
C VAL A 34 5.22 5.41 2.12
N VAL A 35 4.41 5.31 1.06
CA VAL A 35 4.88 4.84 -0.23
C VAL A 35 5.84 5.86 -0.82
N VAL A 36 7.09 5.46 -1.05
CA VAL A 36 8.12 6.34 -1.62
C VAL A 36 8.42 6.03 -3.09
N ALA A 37 8.19 4.80 -3.53
CA ALA A 37 8.28 4.40 -4.94
C ALA A 37 7.46 3.12 -5.19
N HIS A 38 7.21 2.81 -6.45
CA HIS A 38 6.54 1.57 -6.85
C HIS A 38 7.04 1.07 -8.21
N THR A 39 7.02 -0.24 -8.37
CA THR A 39 7.30 -0.93 -9.63
C THR A 39 6.21 -1.96 -9.88
N ARG A 40 6.22 -2.60 -11.06
CA ARG A 40 5.30 -3.69 -11.39
C ARG A 40 5.32 -4.89 -10.44
N GLN A 41 6.33 -5.00 -9.58
CA GLN A 41 6.55 -6.16 -8.74
C GLN A 41 6.46 -5.85 -7.24
N GLY A 42 6.44 -4.58 -6.84
CA GLY A 42 6.54 -4.22 -5.44
C GLY A 42 6.35 -2.74 -5.18
N VAL A 43 6.13 -2.43 -3.91
CA VAL A 43 6.02 -1.05 -3.40
C VAL A 43 7.16 -0.83 -2.41
N LEU A 44 7.91 0.25 -2.60
CA LEU A 44 8.90 0.69 -1.64
C LEU A 44 8.20 1.58 -0.63
N VAL A 45 8.24 1.17 0.64
CA VAL A 45 7.58 1.87 1.74
C VAL A 45 8.63 2.28 2.76
N ASP A 46 8.57 3.53 3.20
CA ASP A 46 9.36 4.03 4.31
C ASP A 46 8.55 3.98 5.60
N TRP A 47 9.09 3.30 6.62
CA TRP A 47 8.44 3.09 7.91
C TRP A 47 9.15 3.90 9.00
N PRO A 48 8.43 4.61 9.87
CA PRO A 48 9.05 5.47 10.90
C PRO A 48 10.03 4.75 11.83
N THR A 49 9.78 3.47 12.12
CA THR A 49 10.57 2.69 13.11
C THR A 49 11.46 1.62 12.50
N SER A 50 11.17 1.20 11.26
CA SER A 50 11.82 0.05 10.62
C SER A 50 12.64 0.43 9.40
N GLY A 51 12.63 1.71 9.01
CA GLY A 51 13.29 2.21 7.80
C GLY A 51 12.55 1.77 6.53
N THR A 52 13.26 1.78 5.41
CA THR A 52 12.64 1.55 4.10
C THR A 52 12.71 0.08 3.66
N GLY A 53 11.63 -0.44 3.05
CA GLY A 53 11.58 -1.82 2.56
C GLY A 53 10.66 -2.02 1.36
N TRP A 54 11.02 -2.98 0.49
CA TRP A 54 10.16 -3.45 -0.62
C TRP A 54 9.14 -4.46 -0.11
N ILE A 55 7.87 -4.19 -0.40
CA ILE A 55 6.72 -4.96 0.08
C ILE A 55 5.87 -5.43 -1.10
N ASP A 56 5.30 -6.64 -0.97
CA ASP A 56 4.29 -7.13 -1.91
C ASP A 56 3.03 -6.23 -1.82
N PRO A 57 2.52 -5.68 -2.94
CA PRO A 57 1.34 -4.82 -2.93
C PRO A 57 0.09 -5.49 -2.32
N GLY A 58 0.01 -6.82 -2.34
CA GLY A 58 -1.06 -7.61 -1.72
C GLY A 58 -1.00 -7.66 -0.20
N GLU A 59 0.14 -7.36 0.40
CA GLU A 59 0.30 -7.23 1.85
C GLU A 59 0.01 -5.79 2.34
N LEU A 60 -0.25 -4.84 1.44
CA LEU A 60 -0.48 -3.45 1.81
C LEU A 60 -1.97 -3.07 1.77
N VAL A 61 -2.37 -2.25 2.72
CA VAL A 61 -3.66 -1.58 2.73
C VAL A 61 -3.45 -0.07 2.85
N ARG A 62 -4.12 0.70 1.99
CA ARG A 62 -4.07 2.18 2.05
C ARG A 62 -4.86 2.66 3.26
N VAL A 63 -4.26 3.55 4.03
CA VAL A 63 -4.94 4.30 5.09
C VAL A 63 -5.70 5.43 4.42
N VAL A 64 -7.03 5.42 4.56
CA VAL A 64 -7.88 6.52 4.12
C VAL A 64 -8.27 7.30 5.36
N SER A 65 -7.84 8.56 5.45
CA SER A 65 -8.22 9.40 6.57
C SER A 65 -9.73 9.73 6.52
N ASP A 66 -10.39 9.66 7.68
CA ASP A 66 -11.73 10.19 8.01
C ASP A 66 -12.15 11.47 7.26
N THR A 67 -11.16 12.33 7.02
CA THR A 67 -11.34 13.67 6.47
C THR A 67 -11.88 13.70 5.03
N GLY A 68 -11.80 12.59 4.28
CA GLY A 68 -12.32 12.49 2.92
C GLY A 68 -13.83 12.20 2.82
N LEU A 69 -14.40 11.51 3.82
CA LEU A 69 -15.82 11.14 3.83
C LEU A 69 -16.74 12.28 4.26
N ALA A 70 -16.20 13.30 4.93
CA ALA A 70 -16.95 14.49 5.37
C ALA A 70 -17.21 15.53 4.27
N ARG A 71 -16.80 15.27 3.01
CA ARG A 71 -16.93 16.20 1.88
C ARG A 71 -17.81 15.68 0.72
N ALA A 72 -18.54 14.58 0.92
CA ALA A 72 -19.49 14.04 -0.05
C ALA A 72 -20.94 14.35 0.35
#